data_AF-F4RMJ1-F1
#
_entry.id   AF-F4RMJ1-F1
#
_cell.length_a   1.000
_cell.length_b   1.000
_cell.length_c   1.000
_cell.angle_alpha   90.00
_cell.angle_beta   90.00
_cell.angle_gamma   90.00
#
_symmetry.space_group_name_H-M   'P 1'
#
loop_
_entity.id
_entity.type
_entity.pdbx_description
1 polymer ?
#
loop_
_entity_poly.entity_id
_entity_poly.type
_entity_poly.pdbx_seq_one_letter_code
_entity_poly.pdbx_strand_id
1 'polypeptide(L)'
;MGYPRIESASRQWRNPYAKWDDPQERCNLNEPLHAEEEMMGIWAPDVHRISVSHALLNLAIAFSTLGGIMTAAAYVAPKSPVVPREFPYNGLTQELGGEGQGVCFD
;
A
#
# COMPACT_ATOMS: atom_id res chain seq x y z
N MET A 1 23.24 -10.80 -33.21
CA MET A 1 21.93 -10.13 -33.13
C MET A 1 22.12 -8.88 -32.30
N GLY A 2 21.97 -7.69 -32.89
CA GLY A 2 22.47 -6.41 -32.34
C GLY A 2 21.38 -5.37 -32.21
N TYR A 3 20.50 -5.54 -31.22
CA TYR A 3 19.54 -4.50 -30.85
C TYR A 3 20.29 -3.32 -30.19
N PRO A 4 19.94 -2.06 -30.49
CA PRO A 4 20.63 -0.91 -29.89
C PRO A 4 20.47 -0.91 -28.37
N ARG A 5 21.56 -0.68 -27.65
CA ARG A 5 21.52 -0.44 -26.20
C ARG A 5 21.19 1.02 -25.96
N ILE A 6 19.99 1.28 -25.47
CA ILE A 6 19.49 2.62 -25.14
C ILE A 6 19.63 2.82 -23.63
N GLU A 7 19.64 4.08 -23.19
CA GLU A 7 19.57 4.43 -21.78
C GLU A 7 18.32 3.81 -21.12
N SER A 8 18.54 3.16 -19.97
CA SER A 8 17.51 2.54 -19.16
C SER A 8 16.83 3.59 -18.27
N ALA A 9 16.04 4.47 -18.88
CA ALA A 9 15.29 5.51 -18.18
C ALA A 9 13.81 5.46 -18.56
N SER A 10 12.93 5.59 -17.56
CA SER A 10 11.48 5.65 -17.80
C SER A 10 11.11 6.87 -18.64
N ARG A 11 10.21 6.68 -19.60
CA ARG A 11 9.63 7.74 -20.42
C ARG A 11 8.92 8.81 -19.59
N GLN A 12 8.49 8.48 -18.37
CA GLN A 12 7.88 9.43 -17.45
C GLN A 12 8.82 10.58 -17.06
N TRP A 13 10.15 10.40 -17.15
CA TRP A 13 11.14 11.47 -16.93
C TRP A 13 11.28 12.43 -18.11
N ARG A 14 10.79 12.07 -19.30
CA ARG A 14 10.88 12.92 -20.49
C ARG A 14 10.07 14.19 -20.31
N ASN A 15 10.54 15.27 -20.96
CA ASN A 15 9.89 16.57 -20.92
C ASN A 15 8.43 16.47 -21.42
N PRO A 16 7.43 16.76 -20.56
CA PRO A 16 6.02 16.68 -20.94
C PRO A 16 5.58 17.80 -21.88
N TYR A 17 6.37 18.87 -22.02
CA TYR A 17 6.05 20.03 -22.87
C TYR A 17 6.74 19.99 -24.24
N ALA A 18 7.53 18.96 -24.52
CA ALA A 18 8.12 18.78 -25.84
C ALA A 18 7.06 18.33 -26.86
N LYS A 19 7.25 18.67 -28.14
CA LYS A 19 6.39 18.20 -29.23
C LYS A 19 6.85 16.81 -29.65
N TRP A 20 6.16 15.79 -29.15
CA TRP A 20 6.35 14.39 -29.53
C TRP A 20 5.41 14.02 -30.67
N ASP A 21 5.80 13.07 -31.53
CA ASP A 21 4.90 12.51 -32.54
C ASP A 21 3.74 11.75 -31.90
N ASP A 22 4.02 11.02 -30.80
CA ASP A 22 3.03 10.54 -29.86
C ASP A 22 3.17 11.29 -28.51
N PRO A 23 2.32 12.29 -28.26
CA PRO A 23 2.32 13.04 -27.00
C PRO A 23 1.96 12.21 -25.77
N GLN A 24 1.14 11.15 -25.91
CA GLN A 24 0.70 10.33 -24.78
C GLN A 24 1.85 9.46 -24.27
N GLU A 25 2.58 8.83 -25.18
CA GLU A 25 3.73 8.00 -24.83
C GLU A 25 5.03 8.77 -24.67
N ARG A 26 5.07 10.05 -25.09
CA ARG A 26 6.28 10.88 -25.16
C ARG A 26 7.37 10.22 -26.01
N CYS A 27 6.97 9.72 -27.18
CA CYS A 27 7.81 9.01 -28.13
C CYS A 27 7.76 9.68 -29.51
N ASN A 28 8.86 9.63 -30.26
CA ASN A 28 8.89 10.04 -31.67
C ASN A 28 8.80 8.82 -32.60
N LEU A 29 8.36 9.03 -33.84
CA LEU A 29 8.30 8.00 -34.86
C LEU A 29 9.73 7.58 -35.24
N ASN A 30 9.95 6.27 -35.42
CA ASN A 30 11.26 5.66 -35.71
C ASN A 30 12.33 5.84 -34.62
N GLU A 31 11.94 6.27 -33.42
CA GLU A 31 12.81 6.24 -32.26
C GLU A 31 13.07 4.76 -31.87
N PRO A 32 14.33 4.35 -31.63
CA PRO A 32 14.58 3.00 -31.17
C PRO A 32 14.00 2.82 -29.76
N LEU A 33 13.34 1.68 -29.52
CA LEU A 33 12.71 1.36 -28.24
C LEU A 33 13.73 0.75 -27.27
N HIS A 34 13.50 0.88 -25.97
CA HIS A 34 14.29 0.12 -25.00
C HIS A 34 13.91 -1.37 -25.13
N ALA A 35 14.85 -2.29 -24.90
CA ALA A 35 14.56 -3.73 -24.96
C ALA A 35 13.48 -4.15 -23.95
N GLU A 36 13.41 -3.44 -22.82
CA GLU A 36 12.43 -3.60 -21.75
C GLU A 36 11.43 -2.43 -21.75
N GLU A 37 10.84 -2.13 -22.90
CA GLU A 37 9.92 -1.01 -23.08
C GLU A 37 8.68 -1.12 -22.17
N GLU A 38 8.21 -2.33 -21.89
CA GLU A 38 7.08 -2.56 -20.97
C GLU A 38 7.32 -1.99 -19.56
N MET A 39 8.55 -2.04 -19.06
CA MET A 39 8.91 -1.50 -17.74
C MET A 39 9.30 -0.02 -17.78
N MET A 40 9.83 0.45 -18.91
CA MET A 40 10.29 1.83 -19.09
C MET A 40 9.25 2.75 -19.75
N GLY A 41 8.12 2.19 -20.17
CA GLY A 41 7.03 2.87 -20.86
C GLY A 41 6.28 3.86 -19.96
N ILE A 42 5.43 4.68 -20.57
CA ILE A 42 4.57 5.60 -19.81
C ILE A 42 3.55 4.85 -18.95
N TRP A 43 3.11 3.67 -19.43
CA TRP A 43 2.11 2.81 -18.81
C TRP A 43 2.65 1.94 -17.68
N ALA A 44 3.96 1.96 -17.45
CA ALA A 44 4.59 1.30 -16.33
C ALA A 44 4.22 1.98 -14.99
N PRO A 45 4.45 1.34 -13.84
CA PRO A 45 4.33 1.98 -12.54
C PRO A 45 5.07 3.32 -12.47
N ASP A 46 4.51 4.28 -11.75
CA ASP A 46 5.03 5.64 -11.71
C ASP A 46 6.41 5.71 -11.03
N VAL A 47 7.32 6.50 -11.59
CA VAL A 47 8.68 6.70 -11.07
C VAL A 47 8.73 7.88 -10.11
N HIS A 48 9.24 7.64 -8.90
CA HIS A 48 9.24 8.64 -7.85
C HIS A 48 10.62 9.30 -7.71
N ARG A 49 10.63 10.60 -7.39
CA ARG A 49 11.87 11.37 -7.13
C ARG A 49 12.53 11.03 -5.79
N ILE A 50 11.74 10.49 -4.86
CA ILE A 50 12.21 10.15 -3.52
C ILE A 50 12.81 8.75 -3.57
N SER A 51 14.01 8.57 -3.01
CA SER A 51 14.62 7.24 -2.91
C SER A 51 13.76 6.31 -2.06
N VAL A 52 13.71 5.03 -2.43
CA VAL A 52 12.92 4.00 -1.74
C VAL A 52 13.25 3.92 -0.25
N SER A 53 14.53 4.04 0.14
CA SER A 53 14.96 3.99 1.54
C SER A 53 14.34 5.12 2.38
N HIS A 54 14.37 6.35 1.88
CA HIS A 54 13.72 7.49 2.54
C HIS A 54 12.20 7.36 2.60
N ALA A 55 11.56 6.88 1.53
CA ALA A 55 10.12 6.64 1.52
C ALA A 55 9.70 5.62 2.59
N LEU A 56 10.40 4.48 2.66
CA LEU A 56 10.16 3.44 3.66
C LEU A 56 10.44 3.92 5.09
N LEU A 57 11.52 4.68 5.28
CA LEU A 57 11.85 5.24 6.59
C LEU A 57 10.74 6.17 7.09
N ASN A 58 10.27 7.10 6.25
CA ASN A 58 9.19 8.01 6.61
C ASN A 58 7.90 7.27 6.94
N LEU A 59 7.56 6.25 6.16
CA LEU A 59 6.38 5.42 6.39
C LEU A 59 6.49 4.62 7.70
N ALA A 60 7.65 4.03 7.97
CA ALA A 60 7.91 3.32 9.21
C ALA A 60 7.83 4.24 10.43
N ILE A 61 8.39 5.45 10.35
CA ILE A 61 8.30 6.45 11.42
C ILE A 61 6.83 6.83 11.66
N ALA A 62 6.06 7.12 10.62
CA ALA A 62 4.64 7.49 10.76
C ALA A 62 3.82 6.40 11.46
N PHE A 63 3.93 5.14 11.02
CA PHE A 63 3.18 4.04 11.63
C PHE A 63 3.68 3.69 13.03
N SER A 64 5.00 3.72 13.26
CA SER A 64 5.57 3.43 14.58
C SER A 64 5.20 4.49 15.60
N THR A 65 5.21 5.77 15.22
CA THR A 65 4.83 6.86 16.10
C THR A 65 3.34 6.83 16.42
N LEU A 66 2.48 6.67 15.42
CA LEU A 66 1.05 6.53 15.62
C LEU A 66 0.72 5.31 16.50
N GLY A 67 1.31 4.15 16.18
CA GLY A 67 1.18 2.93 16.96
C GLY A 67 1.64 3.11 18.41
N GLY A 68 2.82 3.69 18.61
CA GLY A 68 3.37 3.98 19.93
C GLY A 68 2.45 4.86 20.78
N ILE A 69 1.88 5.92 20.19
CA ILE A 69 0.92 6.81 20.88
C ILE A 69 -0.36 6.05 21.25
N MET A 70 -0.96 5.30 20.32
CA MET A 70 -2.18 4.55 20.57
C MET A 70 -1.98 3.48 21.66
N THR A 71 -0.88 2.74 21.59
CA THR A 71 -0.53 1.73 22.58
C THR A 71 -0.30 2.36 23.94
N ALA A 72 0.47 3.46 24.02
CA ALA A 72 0.68 4.17 25.28
C ALA A 72 -0.64 4.70 25.87
N ALA A 73 -1.51 5.28 25.03
CA ALA A 73 -2.82 5.75 25.46
C ALA A 73 -3.69 4.61 26.01
N ALA A 74 -3.70 3.44 25.35
CA ALA A 74 -4.42 2.27 25.82
C ALA A 74 -3.89 1.74 27.17
N TYR A 75 -2.57 1.79 27.39
CA TYR A 75 -1.97 1.38 28.66
C TYR A 75 -2.29 2.33 29.82
N VAL A 76 -2.42 3.63 29.55
CA VAL A 76 -2.70 4.66 30.57
C VAL A 76 -4.21 4.85 30.78
N ALA A 77 -5.05 4.41 29.85
CA ALA A 77 -6.49 4.59 29.93
C ALA A 77 -7.07 3.97 31.21
N PRO A 78 -7.91 4.72 31.96
CA PRO A 78 -8.57 4.18 33.14
C PRO A 78 -9.57 3.10 32.74
N LYS A 79 -9.74 2.09 33.60
CA LYS A 79 -10.83 1.11 33.44
C LYS A 79 -12.17 1.83 33.50
N SER A 80 -13.13 1.35 32.70
CA SER A 80 -14.51 1.85 32.75
C SER A 80 -15.02 1.81 34.19
N PRO A 81 -15.61 2.90 34.71
CA PRO A 81 -16.16 2.93 36.06
C PRO A 81 -17.49 2.15 36.18
N VAL A 82 -17.99 1.58 35.08
CA VAL A 82 -19.27 0.89 35.01
C VAL A 82 -19.04 -0.63 34.98
N VAL A 83 -19.79 -1.35 35.81
CA VAL A 83 -19.81 -2.82 35.81
C VAL A 83 -20.33 -3.30 34.43
N PRO A 84 -19.66 -4.27 33.78
CA PRO A 84 -20.16 -4.83 32.53
C PRO A 84 -21.59 -5.36 32.69
N ARG A 85 -22.41 -5.22 31.63
CA ARG A 85 -23.79 -5.72 31.64
C ARG A 85 -23.78 -7.23 31.83
N GLU A 86 -24.43 -7.70 32.88
CA GLU A 86 -24.68 -9.13 33.08
C GLU A 86 -25.94 -9.58 32.33
N PHE A 87 -25.90 -10.81 31.87
CA PHE A 87 -26.91 -11.42 31.02
C PHE A 87 -27.39 -12.73 31.67
N PRO A 88 -28.72 -12.96 31.77
CA PRO A 88 -29.27 -14.16 32.36
C PRO A 88 -28.91 -15.41 31.55
N TYR A 89 -29.24 -16.61 32.07
CA TYR A 89 -28.97 -17.89 31.39
C TYR A 89 -27.48 -18.09 31.03
N ASN A 90 -26.60 -17.87 32.02
CA ASN A 90 -25.15 -18.02 31.88
C ASN A 90 -24.61 -17.24 30.66
N GLY A 91 -24.92 -15.95 30.57
CA GLY A 91 -24.42 -15.09 29.49
C GLY A 91 -25.08 -15.31 28.12
N LEU A 92 -26.33 -15.79 28.08
CA LEU A 92 -27.03 -16.17 26.84
C LEU A 92 -26.25 -17.22 26.01
N THR A 93 -25.51 -18.11 26.66
CA THR A 93 -24.69 -19.13 25.99
C THR A 93 -25.48 -19.97 24.99
N GLN A 94 -26.72 -20.34 25.31
CA GLN A 94 -27.58 -21.09 24.39
C GLN A 94 -28.01 -20.26 23.17
N GLU A 95 -28.42 -19.01 23.38
CA GLU A 95 -28.89 -18.11 22.31
C GLU A 95 -27.76 -17.62 21.39
N LEU A 96 -26.51 -17.61 21.89
CA LEU A 96 -25.32 -17.21 21.15
C LEU A 96 -24.55 -18.39 20.52
N GLY A 97 -25.11 -19.61 20.56
CA GLY A 97 -24.53 -20.79 19.89
C GLY A 97 -23.36 -21.44 20.64
N GLY A 98 -23.35 -21.39 21.97
CA GLY A 98 -22.34 -22.02 22.82
C GLY A 98 -22.32 -23.55 22.73
N GLU A 99 -21.25 -24.15 23.26
CA GLU A 99 -20.98 -25.59 23.20
C GLU A 99 -22.21 -26.44 23.59
N GLY A 100 -22.64 -27.30 22.68
CA GLY A 100 -23.84 -28.15 22.82
C GLY A 100 -25.00 -27.82 21.88
N GLN A 101 -24.96 -26.68 21.16
CA GLN A 101 -25.98 -26.30 20.16
C GLN A 101 -25.74 -26.89 18.74
N GLY A 102 -24.77 -27.80 18.56
CA GLY A 102 -24.56 -28.52 17.29
C GLY A 102 -23.96 -27.68 16.14
N VAL A 103 -23.70 -26.39 16.36
CA VAL A 103 -22.86 -25.56 15.49
C VAL A 103 -21.44 -25.61 16.02
N CYS A 104 -20.64 -26.53 15.46
CA CYS A 104 -19.20 -26.59 15.66
C CYS A 104 -18.54 -25.36 15.02
N PHE A 105 -17.86 -24.55 15.82
CA PHE A 105 -16.86 -23.60 15.33
C PHE A 105 -15.49 -24.27 15.54
N ASP A 106 -14.91 -24.79 14.45
CA ASP A 106 -13.52 -25.24 14.40
C ASP A 106 -12.56 -24.03 14.43
#